data_AF-A0A4U6QFC2-F1
#
_entry.id   AF-A0A4U6QFC2-F1
#
_cell.length_a   1.000
_cell.length_b   1.000
_cell.length_c   1.000
_cell.angle_alpha   90.00
_cell.angle_beta   90.00
_cell.angle_gamma   90.00
#
_symmetry.space_group_name_H-M   'P 1'
#
loop_
_entity.id
_entity.type
_entity.pdbx_description
1 polymer ?
#
loop_
_entity_poly.entity_id
_entity_poly.type
_entity_poly.pdbx_seq_one_letter_code
_entity_poly.pdbx_strand_id
1 'polypeptide(L)'
;MTAWAYPGIEASAGTGSAVVEPGSAVVSAAVRAGDGCRQRAENAGSAWTAYTPLDGGSDPWGLRTLMSGAVLDAPEVVAARGRWSHCLAESGHPGMTTESDPPTSVEQALTAARSTDDGGQDARLAAVQASEIALAVADHDCRVSSGLTAARDAAQRAMEQEYVDAHRAELEQLRAAINGGG
;
A
#
# COMPACT_ATOMS: atom_id res chain seq x y z
N MET A 1 -1.55 30.99 -0.78
CA MET A 1 -0.96 29.63 -0.75
C MET A 1 -0.98 29.22 0.71
N THR A 2 -1.99 28.45 1.10
CA THR A 2 -2.22 28.10 2.51
C THR A 2 -1.69 26.69 2.70
N ALA A 3 -0.65 26.54 3.50
CA ALA A 3 -0.08 25.24 3.86
C ALA A 3 -1.09 24.48 4.72
N TRP A 4 -1.38 23.23 4.35
CA TRP A 4 -2.17 22.31 5.18
C TRP A 4 -1.20 21.66 6.16
N ALA A 5 -1.18 22.14 7.40
CA ALA A 5 -0.46 21.46 8.47
C ALA A 5 -1.30 20.25 8.91
N TYR A 6 -0.80 19.03 8.69
CA TYR A 6 -1.35 17.83 9.30
C TYR A 6 -0.87 17.76 10.77
N PRO A 7 -1.78 17.82 11.76
CA PRO A 7 -1.40 17.66 13.16
C PRO A 7 -1.10 16.18 13.43
N GLY A 8 0.15 15.83 13.74
CA GLY A 8 0.47 14.47 14.18
C GLY A 8 1.94 14.04 14.16
N ILE A 9 2.84 14.76 13.51
CA ILE A 9 4.28 14.41 13.50
C ILE A 9 5.05 15.46 14.29
N GLU A 10 5.05 15.35 15.62
CA GLU A 10 6.05 16.06 16.45
C GLU A 10 7.26 15.14 16.63
N ALA A 11 8.31 15.39 15.86
CA ALA A 11 9.60 14.72 16.02
C ALA A 11 10.33 15.29 17.25
N SER A 12 10.51 14.46 18.28
CA SER A 12 11.42 14.80 19.38
C SER A 12 12.86 14.58 18.93
N ALA A 13 13.66 15.64 18.90
CA ALA A 13 15.07 15.59 18.56
C ALA A 13 15.87 14.95 19.72
N GLY A 14 16.02 13.62 19.68
CA GLY A 14 16.90 12.89 20.58
C GLY A 14 18.34 12.93 20.10
N THR A 15 19.21 13.71 20.73
CA THR A 15 20.66 13.70 20.52
C THR A 15 21.27 12.42 21.11
N GLY A 16 21.28 11.33 20.36
CA GLY A 16 21.97 10.09 20.72
C GLY A 16 23.18 9.84 19.83
N SER A 17 24.39 10.11 20.32
CA SER A 17 25.62 9.62 19.67
C SER A 17 25.67 8.09 19.78
N ALA A 18 25.54 7.39 18.65
CA ALA A 18 25.78 5.96 18.58
C ALA A 18 27.29 5.69 18.45
N VAL A 19 27.87 5.14 19.52
CA VAL A 19 29.18 4.49 19.48
C VAL A 19 29.00 3.11 18.85
N VAL A 20 29.67 2.85 17.72
CA VAL A 20 29.69 1.53 17.07
C VAL A 20 30.73 0.66 17.78
N GLU A 21 30.29 -0.29 18.59
CA GLU A 21 31.16 -1.35 19.13
C GLU A 21 31.35 -2.46 18.07
N PRO A 22 32.59 -2.93 17.82
CA PRO A 22 32.85 -4.00 16.88
C PRO A 22 32.57 -5.36 17.56
N GLY A 23 31.40 -5.96 17.30
CA GLY A 23 31.13 -7.30 17.86
C GLY A 23 29.75 -7.93 17.61
N SER A 24 28.80 -7.27 16.93
CA SER A 24 27.49 -7.90 16.69
C SER A 24 27.52 -8.80 15.46
N ALA A 25 27.11 -10.05 15.69
CA ALA A 25 27.19 -11.18 14.77
C ALA A 25 26.63 -10.87 13.37
N VAL A 26 27.51 -10.88 12.38
CA VAL A 26 27.12 -10.99 10.98
C VAL A 26 26.58 -12.41 10.79
N VAL A 27 25.27 -12.55 10.65
CA VAL A 27 24.68 -13.80 10.15
C VAL A 27 25.05 -13.88 8.68
N SER A 28 26.17 -14.55 8.38
CA SER A 28 26.58 -14.85 7.01
C SER A 28 25.54 -15.76 6.37
N ALA A 29 24.64 -15.20 5.56
CA ALA A 29 23.85 -15.98 4.62
C ALA A 29 24.81 -16.59 3.61
N ALA A 30 25.02 -17.90 3.68
CA ALA A 30 25.91 -18.61 2.78
C ALA A 30 25.36 -18.57 1.35
N VAL A 31 25.99 -17.77 0.48
CA VAL A 31 25.79 -17.82 -0.97
C VAL A 31 26.20 -19.20 -1.47
N ARG A 32 25.31 -19.93 -2.14
CA ARG A 32 25.65 -21.23 -2.74
C ARG A 32 26.12 -21.03 -4.18
N ALA A 33 27.15 -21.78 -4.57
CA ALA A 33 27.56 -21.86 -5.97
C ALA A 33 26.40 -22.48 -6.80
N GLY A 34 25.78 -21.67 -7.65
CA GLY A 34 24.63 -22.06 -8.48
C GLY A 34 23.46 -21.06 -8.45
N ASP A 35 23.43 -20.16 -7.49
CA ASP A 35 22.38 -19.13 -7.43
C ASP A 35 22.54 -18.16 -8.61
N GLY A 36 21.55 -18.07 -9.50
CA GLY A 36 21.52 -17.09 -10.58
C GLY A 36 21.42 -15.65 -10.07
N CYS A 37 21.66 -14.64 -10.92
CA CYS A 37 21.62 -13.22 -10.51
C CYS A 37 20.33 -12.82 -9.79
N ARG A 38 19.19 -13.38 -10.21
CA ARG A 38 17.89 -13.17 -9.55
C ARG A 38 17.87 -13.73 -8.13
N GLN A 39 18.28 -14.98 -7.93
CA GLN A 39 18.30 -15.61 -6.61
C GLN A 39 19.30 -14.92 -5.67
N ARG A 40 20.42 -14.42 -6.21
CA ARG A 40 21.38 -13.60 -5.45
C ARG A 40 20.79 -12.26 -5.05
N ALA A 41 20.02 -11.59 -5.92
CA ALA A 41 19.33 -10.35 -5.57
C ALA A 41 18.19 -10.57 -4.55
N GLU A 42 17.47 -11.69 -4.65
CA GLU A 42 16.43 -12.07 -3.66
C GLU A 42 17.07 -12.44 -2.29
N ASN A 43 18.19 -13.17 -2.28
CA ASN A 43 18.91 -13.54 -1.05
C ASN A 43 19.66 -12.33 -0.45
N ALA A 44 20.25 -11.45 -1.26
CA ALA A 44 20.80 -10.18 -0.79
C ALA A 44 19.67 -9.25 -0.32
N GLY A 45 18.51 -9.31 -0.98
CA GLY A 45 17.28 -8.67 -0.54
C GLY A 45 16.84 -9.18 0.83
N SER A 46 16.99 -10.47 1.15
CA SER A 46 16.67 -11.00 2.50
C SER A 46 17.51 -10.41 3.65
N ALA A 47 18.47 -9.52 3.36
CA ALA A 47 19.03 -8.57 4.33
C ALA A 47 18.04 -7.47 4.79
N TRP A 48 16.76 -7.46 4.36
CA TRP A 48 15.70 -6.60 4.90
C TRP A 48 15.54 -6.72 6.43
N THR A 49 15.97 -7.83 7.04
CA THR A 49 16.03 -7.98 8.50
C THR A 49 17.12 -7.15 9.18
N ALA A 50 18.06 -6.59 8.42
CA ALA A 50 19.03 -5.61 8.89
C ALA A 50 18.54 -4.16 8.70
N TYR A 51 17.30 -3.94 8.25
CA TYR A 51 16.70 -2.61 8.18
C TYR A 51 16.38 -2.12 9.60
N THR A 52 17.29 -1.37 10.19
CA THR A 52 16.98 -0.46 11.30
C THR A 52 16.23 0.75 10.74
N PRO A 53 15.00 1.02 11.18
CA PRO A 53 14.26 2.23 10.80
C PRO A 53 15.10 3.48 11.05
N LEU A 54 15.09 4.43 10.11
CA LEU A 54 15.84 5.69 10.19
C LEU A 54 15.45 6.56 11.38
N ASP A 55 14.26 6.31 11.96
CA ASP A 55 13.64 7.04 13.05
C ASP A 55 13.65 6.29 14.40
N GLY A 56 14.42 5.19 14.52
CA GLY A 56 14.68 4.56 15.81
C GLY A 56 13.56 3.67 16.36
N GLY A 57 12.59 3.24 15.52
CA GLY A 57 11.67 2.17 15.93
C GLY A 57 10.29 2.14 15.29
N SER A 58 9.98 2.95 14.26
CA SER A 58 8.72 2.74 13.57
C SER A 58 8.82 1.45 12.73
N ASP A 59 7.88 0.53 12.98
CA ASP A 59 7.66 -0.61 12.11
C ASP A 59 7.56 -0.08 10.66
N PRO A 60 8.37 -0.56 9.70
CA PRO A 60 8.23 -0.14 8.30
C PRO A 60 6.81 -0.36 7.76
N TRP A 61 6.03 -1.28 8.34
CA TRP A 61 4.60 -1.43 8.06
C TRP A 61 3.74 -0.38 8.78
N GLY A 62 4.17 0.14 9.92
CA GLY A 62 3.53 1.23 10.66
C GLY A 62 3.47 2.53 9.86
N LEU A 63 4.60 2.98 9.28
CA LEU A 63 4.61 4.17 8.42
C LEU A 63 3.75 3.98 7.17
N ARG A 64 3.84 2.81 6.53
CA ARG A 64 2.99 2.47 5.37
C ARG A 64 1.51 2.47 5.73
N THR A 65 1.15 1.94 6.89
CA THR A 65 -0.24 1.89 7.37
C THR A 65 -0.77 3.28 7.68
N LEU A 66 0.04 4.12 8.33
CA LEU A 66 -0.29 5.52 8.62
C LEU A 66 -0.46 6.33 7.33
N MET A 67 0.48 6.24 6.39
CA MET A 67 0.36 6.90 5.08
C MET A 67 -0.87 6.40 4.31
N SER A 68 -1.10 5.09 4.28
CA SER A 68 -2.26 4.53 3.57
C SER A 68 -3.58 5.03 4.15
N GLY A 69 -3.69 5.10 5.48
CA GLY A 69 -4.85 5.70 6.15
C GLY A 69 -5.01 7.18 5.79
N ALA A 70 -3.94 7.97 5.91
CA ALA A 70 -3.96 9.39 5.60
C ALA A 70 -4.36 9.69 4.14
N VAL A 71 -3.87 8.90 3.17
CA VAL A 71 -4.27 9.01 1.75
C VAL A 71 -5.77 8.76 1.58
N LEU A 72 -6.34 7.75 2.25
CA LEU A 72 -7.77 7.43 2.14
C LEU A 72 -8.67 8.48 2.79
N ASP A 73 -8.15 9.24 3.74
CA ASP A 73 -8.84 10.31 4.48
C ASP A 73 -8.63 11.71 3.85
N ALA A 74 -7.72 11.84 2.89
CA ALA A 74 -7.49 13.11 2.21
C ALA A 74 -8.81 13.61 1.55
N PRO A 75 -9.17 14.90 1.72
CA PRO A 75 -10.51 15.39 1.38
C PRO A 75 -10.86 15.21 -0.10
N GLU A 76 -9.89 15.35 -1.00
CA GLU A 76 -10.04 15.09 -2.43
C GLU A 76 -10.31 13.62 -2.74
N VAL A 77 -9.70 12.70 -1.98
CA VAL A 77 -9.93 11.25 -2.10
C VAL A 77 -11.31 10.89 -1.57
N VAL A 78 -11.72 11.46 -0.43
CA VAL A 78 -13.07 11.29 0.12
C VAL A 78 -14.13 11.80 -0.88
N ALA A 79 -13.93 12.97 -1.47
CA ALA A 79 -14.84 13.53 -2.46
C ALA A 79 -14.91 12.67 -3.73
N ALA A 80 -13.77 12.16 -4.22
CA ALA A 80 -13.73 11.27 -5.37
C ALA A 80 -14.39 9.91 -5.07
N ARG A 81 -14.21 9.37 -3.86
CA ARG A 81 -14.87 8.15 -3.40
C ARG A 81 -16.39 8.32 -3.35
N GLY A 82 -16.88 9.49 -2.92
CA GLY A 82 -18.30 9.82 -2.98
C GLY A 82 -18.88 9.78 -4.41
N ARG A 83 -18.17 10.37 -5.38
CA ARG A 83 -18.57 10.31 -6.81
C ARG A 83 -18.54 8.90 -7.37
N TRP A 84 -17.52 8.12 -7.04
CA TRP A 84 -17.39 6.72 -7.43
C TRP A 84 -18.57 5.88 -6.90
N SER A 85 -18.87 6.02 -5.61
CA SER A 85 -19.99 5.33 -4.94
C SER A 85 -21.33 5.66 -5.61
N HIS A 86 -21.55 6.94 -5.92
CA HIS A 86 -22.74 7.40 -6.63
C HIS A 86 -22.84 6.79 -8.04
N CYS A 87 -21.76 6.82 -8.81
CA CYS A 87 -21.69 6.23 -10.16
C CYS A 87 -22.00 4.73 -10.16
N LEU A 88 -21.47 3.98 -9.18
CA LEU A 88 -21.78 2.56 -9.05
C LEU A 88 -23.25 2.31 -8.76
N ALA A 89 -23.86 3.12 -7.89
CA ALA A 89 -25.29 3.04 -7.62
C ALA A 89 -26.14 3.31 -8.86
N GLU A 90 -25.80 4.33 -9.66
CA GLU A 90 -26.46 4.62 -10.95
C GLU A 90 -26.24 3.50 -11.98
N SER A 91 -25.12 2.80 -11.91
CA SER A 91 -24.79 1.64 -12.75
C SER A 91 -25.45 0.33 -12.29
N GLY A 92 -26.33 0.37 -11.28
CA GLY A 92 -27.06 -0.79 -10.78
C GLY A 92 -26.36 -1.56 -9.66
N HIS A 93 -25.29 -1.00 -9.09
CA HIS A 93 -24.51 -1.60 -8.00
C HIS A 93 -24.56 -0.72 -6.73
N PRO A 94 -25.72 -0.56 -6.08
CA PRO A 94 -25.86 0.26 -4.89
C PRO A 94 -25.15 -0.35 -3.67
N GLY A 95 -24.87 0.48 -2.65
CA GLY A 95 -24.29 0.02 -1.38
C GLY A 95 -22.77 -0.05 -1.35
N MET A 96 -22.09 0.31 -2.44
CA MET A 96 -20.63 0.37 -2.52
C MET A 96 -20.14 1.73 -1.98
N THR A 97 -19.65 1.75 -0.75
CA THR A 97 -19.21 2.96 -0.03
C THR A 97 -17.69 3.06 0.10
N THR A 98 -17.01 1.92 0.07
CA THR A 98 -15.56 1.77 0.11
C THR A 98 -15.09 0.87 -1.03
N GLU A 99 -13.85 1.05 -1.50
CA GLU A 99 -13.32 0.23 -2.61
C GLU A 99 -13.18 -1.25 -2.29
N SER A 100 -13.17 -1.63 -1.01
CA SER A 100 -13.20 -3.03 -0.60
C SER A 100 -14.58 -3.65 -0.79
N ASP A 101 -15.64 -2.85 -0.94
CA ASP A 101 -17.01 -3.37 -1.01
C ASP A 101 -17.25 -4.22 -2.27
N PRO A 102 -16.84 -3.82 -3.50
CA PRO A 102 -17.01 -4.66 -4.69
C PRO A 102 -16.36 -6.05 -4.57
N PRO A 103 -15.04 -6.19 -4.30
CA PRO A 103 -14.44 -7.52 -4.16
C PRO A 103 -15.02 -8.30 -2.97
N THR A 104 -15.36 -7.64 -1.86
CA THR A 104 -16.01 -8.31 -0.71
C THR A 104 -17.37 -8.88 -1.09
N SER A 105 -18.17 -8.15 -1.87
CA SER A 105 -19.49 -8.62 -2.31
C SER A 105 -19.41 -9.85 -3.21
N VAL A 106 -18.39 -9.91 -4.08
CA VAL A 106 -18.12 -11.05 -4.95
C VAL A 106 -17.68 -12.26 -4.13
N GLU A 107 -16.77 -12.08 -3.17
CA GLU A 107 -16.32 -13.18 -2.29
C GLU A 107 -17.46 -13.77 -1.46
N GLN A 108 -18.38 -12.93 -0.97
CA GLN A 108 -19.59 -13.37 -0.30
C GLN A 108 -20.50 -14.18 -1.22
N ALA A 109 -20.70 -13.71 -2.46
CA ALA A 109 -21.50 -14.42 -3.46
C ALA A 109 -20.88 -15.77 -3.86
N LEU A 110 -19.55 -15.81 -4.04
CA LEU A 110 -18.79 -17.02 -4.32
C LEU A 110 -18.90 -18.03 -3.18
N THR A 111 -18.79 -17.57 -1.94
CA THR A 111 -18.96 -18.42 -0.75
C THR A 111 -20.36 -19.02 -0.72
N ALA A 112 -21.40 -18.19 -0.88
CA ALA A 112 -22.79 -18.65 -0.91
C ALA A 112 -23.06 -19.66 -2.04
N ALA A 113 -22.50 -19.41 -3.23
CA ALA A 113 -22.64 -20.31 -4.39
C ALA A 113 -22.04 -21.70 -4.13
N ARG A 114 -20.90 -21.77 -3.43
CA ARG A 114 -20.19 -23.01 -3.08
C ARG A 114 -20.81 -23.75 -1.90
N SER A 115 -21.41 -23.05 -0.94
CA SER A 115 -21.97 -23.65 0.27
C SER A 115 -23.34 -24.29 0.08
N THR A 116 -23.95 -24.13 -1.10
CA THR A 116 -25.27 -24.73 -1.40
C THR A 116 -25.10 -26.08 -2.08
N ASP A 117 -25.52 -27.16 -1.42
CA ASP A 117 -25.44 -28.53 -1.93
C ASP A 117 -26.81 -29.03 -2.43
N ASP A 118 -27.14 -28.67 -3.67
CA ASP A 118 -28.39 -29.02 -4.35
C ASP A 118 -28.17 -29.46 -5.82
N GLY A 119 -26.91 -29.72 -6.21
CA GLY A 119 -26.52 -30.04 -7.59
C GLY A 119 -26.52 -28.85 -8.57
N GLY A 120 -26.92 -27.64 -8.14
CA GLY A 120 -26.97 -26.42 -8.96
C GLY A 120 -25.73 -25.53 -8.89
N GLN A 121 -24.62 -26.03 -8.36
CA GLN A 121 -23.43 -25.22 -8.05
C GLN A 121 -22.84 -24.56 -9.30
N ASP A 122 -22.70 -25.28 -10.40
CA ASP A 122 -22.11 -24.74 -11.64
C ASP A 122 -22.93 -23.56 -12.19
N ALA A 123 -24.26 -23.67 -12.18
CA ALA A 123 -25.15 -22.60 -12.61
C ALA A 123 -25.02 -21.36 -11.72
N ARG A 124 -24.88 -21.54 -10.39
CA ARG A 124 -24.64 -20.43 -9.46
C ARG A 124 -23.27 -19.78 -9.69
N LEU A 125 -22.21 -20.57 -9.89
CA LEU A 125 -20.88 -20.04 -10.16
C LEU A 125 -20.85 -19.25 -11.47
N ALA A 126 -21.51 -19.73 -12.52
CA ALA A 126 -21.66 -18.99 -13.77
C ALA A 126 -22.43 -17.67 -13.59
N ALA A 127 -23.47 -17.66 -12.75
CA ALA A 127 -24.20 -16.44 -12.42
C ALA A 127 -23.35 -15.43 -11.63
N VAL A 128 -22.56 -15.90 -10.65
CA VAL A 128 -21.62 -15.05 -9.89
C VAL A 128 -20.56 -14.47 -10.82
N GLN A 129 -19.97 -15.27 -11.71
CA GLN A 129 -18.98 -14.80 -12.68
C GLN A 129 -19.55 -13.69 -13.58
N ALA A 130 -20.77 -13.88 -14.12
CA ALA A 130 -21.41 -12.87 -14.94
C ALA A 130 -21.65 -11.55 -14.16
N SER A 131 -22.07 -11.65 -12.89
CA SER A 131 -22.26 -10.48 -12.03
C SER A 131 -20.95 -9.80 -11.66
N GLU A 132 -19.88 -10.57 -11.40
CA GLU A 132 -18.54 -10.04 -11.11
C GLU A 132 -18.00 -9.26 -12.31
N ILE A 133 -18.12 -9.78 -13.53
CA ILE A 133 -17.69 -9.08 -14.74
C ILE A 133 -18.43 -7.75 -14.89
N ALA A 134 -19.76 -7.75 -14.73
CA ALA A 134 -20.55 -6.53 -14.81
C ALA A 134 -20.12 -5.49 -13.77
N LEU A 135 -19.96 -5.93 -12.51
CA LEU A 135 -19.51 -5.07 -11.41
C LEU A 135 -18.09 -4.55 -11.64
N ALA A 136 -17.16 -5.38 -12.12
CA ALA A 136 -15.78 -4.99 -12.35
C ALA A 136 -15.64 -3.96 -13.48
N VAL A 137 -16.44 -4.10 -14.56
CA VAL A 137 -16.49 -3.10 -15.64
C VAL A 137 -17.06 -1.78 -15.11
N ALA A 138 -18.18 -1.82 -14.39
CA ALA A 138 -18.76 -0.62 -13.79
C ALA A 138 -17.81 0.05 -12.78
N ASP A 139 -17.15 -0.72 -11.92
CA ASP A 139 -16.16 -0.22 -10.97
C ASP A 139 -15.00 0.47 -11.68
N HIS A 140 -14.47 -0.13 -12.74
CA HIS A 140 -13.42 0.47 -13.55
C HIS A 140 -13.85 1.82 -14.14
N ASP A 141 -14.98 1.85 -14.84
CA ASP A 141 -15.50 3.06 -15.49
C ASP A 141 -15.82 4.15 -14.45
N CYS A 142 -16.38 3.77 -13.31
CA CYS A 142 -16.67 4.68 -12.20
C CYS A 142 -15.39 5.20 -11.52
N ARG A 143 -14.32 4.40 -11.40
CA ARG A 143 -13.02 4.88 -10.88
C ARG A 143 -12.40 5.92 -11.81
N VAL A 144 -12.48 5.69 -13.12
CA VAL A 144 -11.98 6.63 -14.13
C VAL A 144 -12.78 7.93 -14.10
N SER A 145 -14.12 7.85 -14.21
CA SER A 145 -14.98 9.03 -14.31
C SER A 145 -15.02 9.88 -13.04
N SER A 146 -14.91 9.25 -11.86
CA SER A 146 -14.85 9.97 -10.58
C SER A 146 -13.51 10.64 -10.31
N GLY A 147 -12.45 10.26 -11.02
CA GLY A 147 -11.07 10.67 -10.77
C GLY A 147 -10.47 10.05 -9.51
N LEU A 148 -11.01 8.94 -9.03
CA LEU A 148 -10.65 8.35 -7.74
C LEU A 148 -9.19 7.87 -7.68
N THR A 149 -8.72 7.20 -8.72
CA THR A 149 -7.30 6.78 -8.82
C THR A 149 -6.38 8.00 -8.85
N ALA A 150 -6.71 9.00 -9.67
CA ALA A 150 -5.91 10.21 -9.78
C ALA A 150 -5.82 10.99 -8.45
N ALA A 151 -6.92 11.07 -7.69
CA ALA A 151 -6.94 11.71 -6.39
C ALA A 151 -6.02 11.00 -5.39
N ARG A 152 -6.06 9.66 -5.33
CA ARG A 152 -5.16 8.91 -4.43
C ARG A 152 -3.71 9.05 -4.80
N ASP A 153 -3.41 8.90 -6.09
CA ASP A 153 -2.04 9.02 -6.56
C ASP A 153 -1.48 10.41 -6.27
N ALA A 154 -2.30 11.45 -6.36
CA ALA A 154 -1.92 12.81 -6.01
C ALA A 154 -1.69 12.97 -4.50
N ALA A 155 -2.60 12.48 -3.66
CA ALA A 155 -2.47 12.52 -2.21
C ALA A 155 -1.22 11.77 -1.73
N GLN A 156 -0.99 10.56 -2.26
CA GLN A 156 0.17 9.76 -1.95
C GLN A 156 1.47 10.47 -2.36
N ARG A 157 1.55 10.97 -3.59
CA ARG A 157 2.73 11.72 -4.04
C ARG A 157 3.01 12.96 -3.21
N ALA A 158 1.96 13.67 -2.77
CA ALA A 158 2.13 14.84 -1.90
C ALA A 158 2.78 14.45 -0.57
N MET A 159 2.29 13.38 0.07
CA MET A 159 2.86 12.88 1.33
C MET A 159 4.28 12.32 1.15
N GLU A 160 4.54 11.58 0.07
CA GLU A 160 5.88 11.09 -0.27
C GLU A 160 6.85 12.25 -0.49
N GLN A 161 6.41 13.31 -1.17
CA GLN A 161 7.22 14.51 -1.39
C GLN A 161 7.55 15.22 -0.07
N GLU A 162 6.56 15.36 0.82
CA GLU A 162 6.77 15.94 2.16
C GLU A 162 7.81 15.14 2.97
N TYR A 163 7.73 13.81 2.92
CA TYR A 163 8.72 12.93 3.56
C TYR A 163 10.12 13.13 2.97
N VAL A 164 10.23 13.14 1.63
CA VAL A 164 11.52 13.36 0.95
C VAL A 164 12.10 14.73 1.29
N ASP A 165 11.26 15.77 1.37
CA ASP A 165 11.72 17.11 1.72
C ASP A 165 12.19 17.20 3.17
N ALA A 166 11.48 16.56 4.10
CA ALA A 166 11.84 16.53 5.52
C ALA A 166 13.11 15.72 5.80
N HIS A 167 13.34 14.62 5.07
CA HIS A 167 14.44 13.67 5.31
C HIS A 167 15.54 13.70 4.26
N ARG A 168 15.61 14.75 3.42
CA ARG A 168 16.56 14.84 2.29
C ARG A 168 18.00 14.56 2.70
N ALA A 169 18.46 15.16 3.81
CA ALA A 169 19.85 15.01 4.27
C ALA A 169 20.18 13.57 4.70
N GLU A 170 19.23 12.88 5.33
CA GLU A 170 19.39 11.47 5.74
C GLU A 170 19.40 10.54 4.51
N LEU A 171 18.47 10.77 3.57
CA LEU A 171 18.40 10.01 2.32
C LEU A 171 19.68 10.19 1.48
N GLU A 172 20.26 11.39 1.45
CA GLU A 172 21.53 11.65 0.77
C GLU A 172 22.72 10.97 1.45
N GLN A 173 22.76 10.93 2.78
CA GLN A 173 23.77 10.19 3.54
C GLN A 173 23.68 8.68 3.26
N LEU A 174 22.46 8.14 3.27
CA LEU A 174 22.21 6.73 2.93
C LEU A 174 22.68 6.41 1.51
N ARG A 175 22.33 7.25 0.53
CA ARG A 175 22.79 7.13 -0.86
C ARG A 175 24.32 7.10 -0.94
N ALA A 176 25.00 7.99 -0.22
CA ALA A 176 26.45 8.06 -0.20
C ALA A 176 27.09 6.79 0.40
N ALA A 177 26.53 6.27 1.50
CA ALA A 177 27.01 5.04 2.13
C ALA A 177 26.89 3.83 1.21
N ILE A 178 25.76 3.69 0.50
CA ILE A 178 25.53 2.61 -0.46
C ILE A 178 26.53 2.69 -1.64
N ASN A 179 26.77 3.89 -2.17
CA ASN A 179 27.65 4.08 -3.32
C ASN A 179 29.15 4.12 -2.99
N GLY A 180 29.51 4.37 -1.72
CA GLY A 180 30.89 4.51 -1.26
C GLY A 180 31.49 3.25 -0.60
N GLY A 181 30.69 2.23 -0.32
CA GLY A 181 31.12 0.97 0.32
C GLY A 181 31.65 -0.09 -0.65
N GLY A 182 32.46 0.30 -1.64
CA GLY A 182 33.16 -0.61 -2.57
C GLY A 182 34.52 -1.05 -2.06
#